data_AF-A0A2V7AJ02-F1
#
_entry.id   AF-A0A2V7AJ02-F1
#
_cell.length_a   1.000
_cell.length_b   1.000
_cell.length_c   1.000
_cell.angle_alpha   90.00
_cell.angle_beta   90.00
_cell.angle_gamma   90.00
#
_symmetry.space_group_name_H-M   'P 1'
#
loop_
_entity.id
_entity.type
_entity.pdbx_description
1 polymer ?
#
loop_
_entity_poly.entity_id
_entity_poly.type
_entity_poly.pdbx_seq_one_letter_code
_entity_poly.pdbx_strand_id
1 'polypeptide(L)'
;MNDYQFKVVKLQGDFIWHDHKDTDETFIVVEGELRIDLREGAVHVSTGEMFVIPKGVEHKPYAEKEVKLLLIEPRGVLNTGHEGGERTAANDVWI
;
A
#
# COMPACT_ATOMS: atom_id res chain seq x y z
N MET A 1 12.95 10.40 -0.88
CA MET A 1 13.32 11.82 -0.73
C MET A 1 13.51 12.10 0.75
N ASN A 2 14.74 12.34 1.18
CA ASN A 2 15.11 12.43 2.60
C ASN A 2 14.68 11.18 3.38
N ASP A 3 13.84 11.35 4.39
CA ASP A 3 13.26 10.35 5.28
C ASP A 3 12.01 9.66 4.72
N TYR A 4 11.60 9.98 3.49
CA TYR A 4 10.51 9.31 2.78
C TYR A 4 11.02 8.45 1.63
N GLN A 5 10.28 7.38 1.31
CA GLN A 5 10.50 6.51 0.17
C GLN A 5 9.31 6.53 -0.78
N PHE A 6 9.63 6.28 -2.05
CA PHE A 6 8.67 6.12 -3.12
C PHE A 6 8.84 4.70 -3.65
N LYS A 7 7.83 3.85 -3.50
CA LYS A 7 7.88 2.45 -3.96
C LYS A 7 6.97 2.29 -5.17
N VAL A 8 7.52 1.82 -6.28
CA VAL A 8 6.72 1.42 -7.44
C VAL A 8 6.44 -0.07 -7.30
N VAL A 9 5.17 -0.42 -7.18
CA VAL A 9 4.74 -1.80 -6.91
C VAL A 9 3.67 -2.25 -7.89
N LYS A 10 3.58 -3.57 -8.06
CA LYS A 10 2.49 -4.25 -8.75
C LYS A 10 1.71 -5.07 -7.76
N LEU A 11 0.39 -5.02 -7.84
CA LEU A 11 -0.50 -5.83 -7.02
C LEU A 11 -1.53 -6.53 -7.91
N GLN A 12 -1.79 -7.80 -7.64
CA GLN A 12 -2.91 -8.55 -8.19
C GLN A 12 -3.42 -9.55 -7.15
N GLY A 13 -4.74 -9.67 -7.03
CA GLY A 13 -5.41 -10.43 -6.00
C GLY A 13 -5.43 -9.70 -4.65
N ASP A 14 -5.76 -10.44 -3.60
CA ASP A 14 -5.71 -9.95 -2.22
C ASP A 14 -4.28 -9.67 -1.79
N PHE A 15 -4.08 -8.61 -1.01
CA PHE A 15 -2.98 -8.48 -0.08
C PHE A 15 -3.40 -8.98 1.32
N ILE A 16 -2.62 -8.71 2.37
CA ILE A 16 -2.99 -9.07 3.75
C ILE A 16 -3.62 -7.87 4.47
N TRP A 17 -4.45 -8.13 5.48
CA TRP A 17 -4.85 -7.10 6.44
C TRP A 17 -3.63 -6.66 7.24
N HIS A 18 -3.41 -5.35 7.37
CA HIS A 18 -2.33 -4.79 8.14
C HIS A 18 -2.63 -3.33 8.51
N ASP A 19 -1.83 -2.79 9.42
CA ASP A 19 -1.84 -1.38 9.80
C ASP A 19 -0.43 -0.84 9.99
N HIS A 20 -0.31 0.48 9.96
CA HIS A 20 0.91 1.21 10.26
C HIS A 20 0.65 2.16 11.44
N LYS A 21 1.09 1.79 12.64
CA LYS A 21 0.76 2.52 13.88
C LYS A 21 1.29 3.96 13.91
N ASP A 22 2.42 4.19 13.25
CA ASP A 22 3.20 5.41 13.42
C ASP A 22 3.18 6.32 12.19
N THR A 23 2.60 5.87 11.07
CA THR A 23 2.63 6.61 9.81
C THR A 23 1.37 6.44 9.00
N ASP A 24 1.01 7.49 8.28
CA ASP A 24 0.07 7.38 7.17
C ASP A 24 0.75 6.64 6.00
N GLU A 25 -0.04 5.99 5.15
CA GLU A 25 0.42 5.37 3.91
C GLU A 25 -0.37 5.95 2.73
N THR A 26 0.34 6.40 1.69
CA THR A 26 -0.31 6.98 0.51
C THR A 26 -0.22 6.03 -0.68
N PHE A 27 -1.37 5.76 -1.28
CA PHE A 27 -1.51 5.01 -2.53
C PHE A 27 -1.80 5.98 -3.67
N ILE A 28 -1.04 5.88 -4.76
CA ILE A 28 -1.35 6.55 -6.03
C ILE A 28 -1.44 5.48 -7.11
N VAL A 29 -2.57 5.40 -7.81
CA VAL A 29 -2.73 4.41 -8.88
C VAL A 29 -2.16 4.98 -10.17
N VAL A 30 -1.08 4.37 -10.64
CA VAL A 30 -0.42 4.75 -11.90
C VAL A 30 -1.14 4.12 -13.10
N GLU A 31 -1.62 2.88 -12.96
CA GLU A 31 -2.38 2.16 -13.99
C GLU A 31 -3.21 1.04 -13.35
N GLY A 32 -4.47 0.91 -13.75
CA GLY A 32 -5.41 -0.09 -13.26
C GLY A 32 -6.44 0.47 -12.28
N GLU A 33 -7.01 -0.41 -11.45
CA GLU A 33 -7.98 -0.09 -10.41
C GLU A 33 -7.61 -0.82 -9.11
N LEU A 34 -7.57 -0.09 -8.01
CA LEU A 34 -7.28 -0.60 -6.68
C LEU A 34 -8.55 -0.51 -5.82
N ARG A 35 -8.85 -1.59 -5.09
CA ARG A 35 -9.81 -1.56 -3.99
C ARG A 35 -9.03 -1.68 -2.68
N ILE A 36 -9.34 -0.84 -1.71
CA ILE A 36 -8.79 -0.95 -0.37
C ILE A 36 -9.93 -1.26 0.57
N ASP A 37 -9.88 -2.45 1.17
CA ASP A 37 -10.83 -2.86 2.20
C ASP A 37 -10.47 -2.18 3.52
N LEU A 38 -11.47 -1.59 4.15
CA LEU A 38 -11.46 -1.04 5.50
C LEU A 38 -12.45 -1.84 6.35
N ARG A 39 -12.41 -1.68 7.67
CA ARG A 39 -13.36 -2.37 8.56
C ARG A 39 -14.83 -1.97 8.31
N GLU A 40 -15.07 -0.77 7.81
CA GLU A 40 -16.41 -0.20 7.61
C GLU A 40 -16.85 -0.17 6.14
N GLY A 41 -16.07 -0.74 5.22
CA GLY A 41 -16.39 -0.73 3.80
C GLY A 41 -15.16 -0.84 2.92
N ALA A 42 -15.25 -0.36 1.70
CA ALA A 42 -14.12 -0.34 0.78
C ALA A 42 -14.07 0.99 0.02
N VAL A 43 -12.87 1.39 -0.35
CA VAL A 43 -12.60 2.54 -1.21
C VAL A 43 -12.04 2.03 -2.53
N HIS A 44 -12.52 2.60 -3.63
CA HIS A 44 -12.01 2.32 -4.96
C HIS A 44 -11.17 3.51 -5.42
N VAL A 45 -9.98 3.22 -5.93
CA VAL A 45 -9.01 4.21 -6.39
C VAL A 45 -8.67 3.86 -7.84
N SER A 46 -9.01 4.76 -8.75
CA SER A 46 -8.82 4.61 -10.19
C SER A 46 -7.48 5.18 -10.63
N THR A 47 -7.07 4.86 -11.85
CA THR A 47 -5.86 5.43 -12.47
C THR A 47 -5.84 6.96 -12.38
N GLY A 48 -4.73 7.50 -11.87
CA GLY A 48 -4.52 8.94 -11.65
C GLY A 48 -5.05 9.45 -10.31
N GLU A 49 -5.80 8.65 -9.56
CA GLU A 49 -6.31 9.00 -8.24
C GLU A 49 -5.34 8.60 -7.13
N MET A 50 -5.53 9.22 -5.97
CA MET A 50 -4.76 8.93 -4.76
C MET A 50 -5.68 8.72 -3.56
N PHE A 51 -5.23 7.89 -2.64
CA PHE A 51 -5.89 7.69 -1.36
C PHE A 51 -4.85 7.57 -0.24
N VAL A 52 -5.16 8.14 0.93
CA VAL A 52 -4.29 8.11 2.11
C VAL A 52 -4.97 7.27 3.18
N ILE A 53 -4.28 6.24 3.63
CA ILE A 53 -4.65 5.48 4.81
C ILE A 53 -4.07 6.20 6.03
N PRO A 54 -4.91 6.71 6.95
CA PRO A 54 -4.40 7.32 8.18
C PRO A 54 -3.70 6.28 9.06
N LYS A 55 -2.68 6.72 9.81
CA LYS A 55 -1.96 5.88 10.77
C LYS A 55 -2.89 5.12 11.71
N GLY A 56 -2.57 3.85 11.95
CA GLY A 56 -3.33 2.93 12.79
C GLY A 56 -4.65 2.46 12.20
N VAL A 57 -5.02 2.88 10.98
CA VAL A 57 -6.19 2.34 10.29
C VAL A 57 -5.80 1.03 9.62
N GLU A 58 -6.44 -0.04 10.08
CA GLU A 58 -6.28 -1.36 9.49
C GLU A 58 -6.99 -1.45 8.14
N HIS A 59 -6.28 -1.98 7.15
CA HIS A 59 -6.75 -2.01 5.78
C HIS A 59 -6.19 -3.23 5.03
N LYS A 60 -6.80 -3.59 3.90
CA LYS A 60 -6.34 -4.66 3.01
C LYS A 60 -6.49 -4.25 1.54
N PRO A 61 -5.38 -3.97 0.84
CA PRO A 61 -5.37 -3.76 -0.60
C PRO A 61 -5.81 -5.01 -1.38
N TYR A 62 -6.53 -4.79 -2.48
CA TYR A 62 -6.97 -5.82 -3.42
C TYR A 62 -7.04 -5.25 -4.84
N ALA A 63 -6.67 -6.05 -5.83
CA ALA A 63 -6.94 -5.73 -7.24
C ALA A 63 -7.36 -6.97 -8.02
N GLU A 64 -8.46 -6.90 -8.77
CA GLU A 64 -8.92 -8.03 -9.60
C GLU A 64 -7.92 -8.35 -10.74
N LYS A 65 -7.37 -7.29 -11.34
CA LYS A 65 -6.31 -7.33 -12.36
C LYS A 65 -5.04 -6.68 -11.81
N GLU A 66 -3.90 -6.89 -12.47
CA GLU A 66 -2.66 -6.20 -12.09
C GLU A 66 -2.88 -4.69 -12.08
N VAL A 67 -2.62 -4.07 -10.92
CA VAL A 67 -2.58 -2.62 -10.73
C VAL A 67 -1.14 -2.20 -10.45
N LYS A 68 -0.72 -1.06 -11.02
CA LYS A 68 0.58 -0.44 -10.79
C LYS A 68 0.39 0.76 -9.88
N LEU A 69 1.12 0.77 -8.77
CA LEU A 69 0.96 1.75 -7.72
C LEU A 69 2.28 2.47 -7.47
N LEU A 70 2.18 3.71 -7.06
CA LEU A 70 3.23 4.43 -6.36
C LEU A 70 2.80 4.57 -4.89
N LEU A 71 3.58 3.97 -3.99
CA LEU A 71 3.40 4.12 -2.55
C LEU A 71 4.34 5.20 -2.02
N ILE A 72 3.86 6.01 -1.10
CA ILE A 72 4.64 7.02 -0.39
C ILE A 72 4.50 6.80 1.10
N GLU A 73 5.63 6.59 1.76
CA GLU A 73 5.71 6.30 3.20
C GLU A 73 7.10 6.69 3.74
N PRO A 74 7.27 6.82 5.07
CA PRO A 74 8.59 6.96 5.67
C PRO A 74 9.52 5.79 5.32
N ARG A 75 10.81 6.07 5.27
CA ARG A 75 11.83 5.07 4.99
C ARG A 75 11.84 4.00 6.09
N GLY A 76 11.98 2.73 5.69
CA GLY A 76 12.12 1.60 6.61
C GLY A 76 10.79 1.00 7.07
N VAL A 77 9.66 1.52 6.60
CA VAL A 77 8.33 0.94 6.82
C VAL A 77 8.21 -0.37 6.05
N LEU A 78 7.76 -1.43 6.70
CA LEU A 78 7.46 -2.73 6.08
C LEU A 78 6.05 -2.68 5.48
N ASN A 79 5.90 -3.09 4.23
CA ASN A 79 4.61 -3.07 3.52
C ASN A 79 3.54 -4.01 4.09
N THR A 80 3.88 -4.83 5.09
CA THR A 80 2.98 -5.75 5.80
C THR A 80 2.68 -5.27 7.22
N GLY A 81 3.06 -4.04 7.56
CA GLY A 81 3.00 -3.55 8.94
C GLY A 81 3.87 -4.41 9.86
N HIS A 82 3.23 -5.03 10.86
CA HIS A 82 3.89 -5.95 11.80
C HIS A 82 3.59 -7.44 11.53
N GLU A 83 2.78 -7.76 10.52
CA GLU A 83 2.30 -9.13 10.26
C GLU A 83 3.37 -10.04 9.67
N GLY A 84 4.33 -9.49 8.92
CA GLY A 84 5.39 -10.27 8.30
C GLY A 84 4.89 -11.20 7.18
N GLY A 85 5.57 -12.34 6.99
CA GLY A 85 5.20 -13.38 6.01
C GLY A 85 5.80 -13.21 4.61
N GLU A 86 5.48 -14.14 3.70
CA GLU A 86 6.08 -14.27 2.36
C GLU A 86 5.90 -13.05 1.46
N ARG A 87 4.93 -12.18 1.78
CA ARG A 87 4.64 -10.95 1.05
C ARG A 87 5.33 -9.71 1.61
N THR A 88 6.11 -9.89 2.68
CA THR A 88 6.94 -8.81 3.22
C THR A 88 8.11 -8.56 2.28
N ALA A 89 8.18 -7.36 1.74
CA ALA A 89 9.29 -6.92 0.94
C ALA A 89 10.42 -6.41 1.86
N ALA A 90 11.65 -6.82 1.55
CA ALA A 90 12.82 -6.22 2.18
C ALA A 90 12.94 -4.75 1.75
N ASN A 91 13.14 -3.86 2.72
CA ASN A 91 13.40 -2.45 2.44
C ASN A 91 14.76 -2.26 1.78
N ASP A 92 14.89 -1.16 1.03
CA ASP A 92 16.13 -0.75 0.35
C ASP A 92 16.71 -1.81 -0.63
N VAL A 93 15.87 -2.71 -1.17
CA VAL A 93 16.21 -3.57 -2.31
C VAL A 93 15.88 -2.82 -3.59
N TRP A 94 16.91 -2.23 -4.19
CA TRP A 94 16.80 -1.49 -5.45
C TRP A 94 16.93 -2.45 -6.62
N ILE A 95 16.00 -2.36 -7.57
CA ILE A 95 16.06 -3.06 -8.87
C ILE A 95 16.90 -2.23 -9.83
#